data_AF-A0A2D9EZ26-F1
#
_entry.id   AF-A0A2D9EZ26-F1
#
_cell.length_a   1.000
_cell.length_b   1.000
_cell.length_c   1.000
_cell.angle_alpha   90.00
_cell.angle_beta   90.00
_cell.angle_gamma   90.00
#
_symmetry.space_group_name_H-M   'P 1'
#
loop_
_entity.id
_entity.type
_entity.pdbx_description
1 polymer ?
#
loop_
_entity_poly.entity_id
_entity_poly.type
_entity_poly.pdbx_seq_one_letter_code
_entity_poly.pdbx_strand_id
1 'polypeptide(L)'
;AAAAVCHATARIGDAEDMRVRGRISIVNDGAKRLGLALGMAVEEALARLADAPAPTGTLPAMEETRRVLPPSAAAPGGPEIVLVDSASLVSPEDTGRIVVTGSHGGLVGGDPARALKAEAALAVFNDAGIGADEAGVTRLPALDARGIPAVAVAHVSARIGDAASAWERGVLSRANSRASALGAETGMPLSAWIRGAFQAN
;
A
#
# COMPACT_ATOMS: atom_id res chain seq x y z
N ALA A 1 16.89 -16.33 8.51
CA ALA A 1 15.99 -17.01 7.54
C ALA A 1 14.76 -16.14 7.31
N ALA A 2 14.14 -16.15 6.13
CA ALA A 2 12.95 -15.33 5.85
C ALA A 2 11.96 -16.02 4.90
N ALA A 3 10.68 -15.72 5.09
CA ALA A 3 9.58 -16.20 4.25
C ALA A 3 8.48 -15.14 4.15
N ALA A 4 7.64 -15.22 3.12
CA ALA A 4 6.47 -14.34 2.94
C ALA A 4 5.17 -15.15 2.99
N VAL A 5 4.14 -14.54 3.57
CA VAL A 5 2.78 -15.11 3.65
C VAL A 5 2.02 -14.75 2.36
N CYS A 6 1.25 -15.70 1.83
CA CYS A 6 0.39 -15.51 0.68
C CYS A 6 -0.73 -14.52 1.03
N HIS A 7 -0.81 -13.40 0.29
CA HIS A 7 -1.84 -12.39 0.47
C HIS A 7 -3.27 -12.96 0.37
N ALA A 8 -3.49 -13.98 -0.45
CA ALA A 8 -4.80 -14.61 -0.61
C ALA A 8 -5.24 -15.45 0.61
N THR A 9 -4.35 -15.70 1.58
CA THR A 9 -4.61 -16.58 2.72
C THR A 9 -4.70 -15.86 4.06
N ALA A 10 -4.30 -14.59 4.11
CA ALA A 10 -4.27 -13.82 5.35
C ALA A 10 -4.44 -12.31 5.09
N ARG A 11 -4.81 -11.58 6.13
CA ARG A 11 -4.94 -10.12 6.13
C ARG A 11 -3.56 -9.49 6.29
N ILE A 12 -3.23 -8.58 5.39
CA ILE A 12 -1.99 -7.79 5.50
C ILE A 12 -2.03 -6.92 6.77
N GLY A 13 -0.95 -6.91 7.53
CA GLY A 13 -0.84 -6.11 8.77
C GLY A 13 -1.55 -6.70 10.00
N ASP A 14 -2.13 -7.90 9.90
CA ASP A 14 -2.73 -8.63 11.03
C ASP A 14 -1.88 -9.87 11.35
N ALA A 15 -0.97 -9.73 12.33
CA ALA A 15 -0.02 -10.79 12.68
C ALA A 15 -0.71 -12.06 13.21
N GLU A 16 -1.81 -11.92 13.94
CA GLU A 16 -2.54 -13.06 14.50
C GLU A 16 -3.30 -13.80 13.39
N ASP A 17 -3.93 -13.08 12.47
CA ASP A 17 -4.57 -13.70 11.30
C ASP A 17 -3.55 -14.42 10.40
N MET A 18 -2.41 -13.77 10.14
CA MET A 18 -1.30 -14.36 9.41
C MET A 18 -0.83 -15.65 10.06
N ARG A 19 -0.72 -15.68 11.39
CA ARG A 19 -0.34 -16.87 12.16
C ARG A 19 -1.35 -18.00 12.02
N VAL A 20 -2.63 -17.69 12.26
CA VAL A 20 -3.72 -18.67 12.36
C VAL A 20 -4.03 -19.34 11.03
N ARG A 21 -4.11 -18.59 9.93
CA ARG A 21 -4.56 -19.13 8.63
C ARG A 21 -3.60 -18.92 7.46
N GLY A 22 -2.56 -18.12 7.64
CA GLY A 22 -1.62 -17.82 6.58
C GLY A 22 -0.92 -19.05 6.03
N ARG A 23 -0.53 -18.97 4.76
CA ARG A 23 0.28 -19.96 4.06
C ARG A 23 1.53 -19.32 3.48
N ILE A 24 2.65 -20.01 3.55
CA ILE A 24 3.91 -19.52 2.99
C ILE A 24 3.85 -19.54 1.45
N SER A 25 4.24 -18.44 0.81
CA SER A 25 4.28 -18.29 -0.66
C SER A 25 5.67 -17.99 -1.21
N ILE A 26 6.59 -17.53 -0.37
CA ILE A 26 7.99 -17.28 -0.74
C ILE A 26 8.86 -17.74 0.42
N VAL A 27 9.98 -18.39 0.11
CA VAL A 27 11.01 -18.80 1.07
C VAL A 27 12.38 -18.48 0.51
N ASN A 28 13.25 -17.88 1.33
CA ASN A 28 14.66 -17.74 0.98
C ASN A 28 15.46 -19.00 1.34
N ASP A 29 16.71 -19.10 0.89
CA ASP A 29 17.50 -20.33 1.07
C ASP A 29 17.81 -20.62 2.55
N GLY A 30 17.94 -19.58 3.37
CA GLY A 30 18.06 -19.74 4.82
C GLY A 30 16.84 -20.42 5.43
N ALA A 31 15.63 -20.06 5.01
CA ALA A 31 14.40 -20.68 5.46
C ALA A 31 14.20 -22.10 4.90
N LYS A 32 14.58 -22.34 3.65
CA LYS A 32 14.56 -23.70 3.07
C LYS A 32 15.45 -24.67 3.84
N ARG A 33 16.62 -24.23 4.32
CA ARG A 33 17.51 -25.06 5.17
C ARG A 33 16.90 -25.42 6.52
N LEU A 34 15.96 -24.63 7.02
CA LEU A 34 15.15 -24.94 8.21
C LEU A 34 13.89 -25.76 7.86
N GLY A 35 13.77 -26.19 6.60
CA GLY A 35 12.69 -27.03 6.10
C GLY A 35 11.41 -26.28 5.76
N LEU A 36 11.39 -24.94 5.70
CA LEU A 36 10.21 -24.21 5.22
C LEU A 36 9.94 -24.53 3.74
N ALA A 37 8.67 -24.68 3.40
CA ALA A 37 8.20 -24.97 2.06
C ALA A 37 7.02 -24.08 1.67
N LEU A 38 6.78 -23.95 0.36
CA LEU A 38 5.59 -23.29 -0.16
C LEU A 38 4.33 -24.04 0.28
N GLY A 39 3.27 -23.31 0.61
CA GLY A 39 2.01 -23.86 1.13
C GLY A 39 2.06 -24.29 2.60
N MET A 40 3.21 -24.21 3.28
CA MET A 40 3.30 -24.49 4.72
C MET A 40 2.42 -23.52 5.52
N ALA A 41 1.78 -23.99 6.59
CA ALA A 41 1.06 -23.13 7.52
C ALA A 41 2.04 -22.20 8.24
N VAL A 42 1.65 -20.93 8.45
CA VAL A 42 2.52 -19.96 9.13
C VAL A 42 2.87 -20.41 10.55
N GLU A 43 1.93 -20.98 11.30
CA GLU A 43 2.18 -21.53 12.64
C GLU A 43 3.35 -22.55 12.63
N GLU A 44 3.35 -23.47 11.67
CA GLU A 44 4.42 -24.46 11.53
C GLU A 44 5.74 -23.80 11.10
N ALA A 45 5.68 -22.84 10.17
CA ALA A 45 6.84 -22.10 9.73
C ALA A 45 7.49 -21.31 10.87
N LEU A 46 6.71 -20.73 11.80
CA LEU A 46 7.22 -20.00 12.97
C LEU A 46 8.01 -20.92 13.89
N ALA A 47 7.52 -22.14 14.16
CA ALA A 47 8.25 -23.11 14.98
C ALA A 47 9.63 -23.42 14.39
N ARG A 48 9.71 -23.58 13.05
CA ARG A 48 10.99 -23.84 12.35
C ARG A 48 11.89 -22.61 12.30
N LEU A 49 11.32 -21.41 12.19
CA LEU A 49 12.07 -20.16 12.17
C LEU A 49 12.63 -19.79 13.55
N ALA A 50 12.05 -20.31 14.65
CA ALA A 50 12.57 -20.11 16.00
C ALA A 50 13.99 -20.66 16.18
N ASP A 51 14.36 -21.68 15.40
CA ASP A 51 15.70 -22.27 15.37
C ASP A 51 16.68 -21.53 14.42
N ALA A 52 16.25 -20.43 13.79
CA ALA A 52 17.10 -19.67 12.89
C ALA A 52 18.26 -18.98 13.66
N PRO A 53 19.50 -19.02 13.14
CA PRO A 53 20.60 -18.27 13.73
C PRO A 53 20.29 -16.77 13.77
N ALA A 54 20.69 -16.11 14.85
CA ALA A 54 20.58 -14.66 14.97
C ALA A 54 21.36 -13.98 13.83
N PRO A 55 20.76 -12.99 13.13
CA PRO A 55 21.47 -12.26 12.09
C PRO A 55 22.61 -11.43 12.71
N THR A 56 23.80 -11.52 12.14
CA THR A 56 24.99 -10.76 12.58
C THR A 56 25.36 -9.61 11.64
N GLY A 57 24.77 -9.58 10.44
CA GLY A 57 24.99 -8.51 9.47
C GLY A 57 24.05 -7.32 9.68
N THR A 58 24.54 -6.13 9.36
CA THR A 58 23.71 -4.91 9.25
C THR A 58 23.42 -4.63 7.79
N LEU A 59 22.17 -4.30 7.49
CA LEU A 59 21.82 -3.73 6.18
C LEU A 59 22.16 -2.23 6.20
N PRO A 60 22.51 -1.64 5.05
CA PRO A 60 22.59 -0.19 4.94
C PRO A 60 21.24 0.43 5.32
N ALA A 61 21.28 1.63 5.90
CA ALA A 61 20.07 2.39 6.15
C ALA A 61 19.33 2.61 4.82
N MET A 62 18.06 2.24 4.79
CA MET A 62 17.18 2.51 3.66
C MET A 62 16.33 3.70 4.05
N GLU A 63 16.53 4.83 3.38
CA GLU A 63 15.73 6.03 3.62
C GLU A 63 14.42 5.92 2.85
N GLU A 64 13.30 6.00 3.55
CA GLU A 64 12.00 6.19 2.91
C GLU A 64 12.00 7.57 2.22
N THR A 65 11.63 7.63 0.95
CA THR A 65 11.71 8.87 0.18
C THR A 65 10.41 9.66 0.25
N ARG A 66 10.56 11.00 0.26
CA ARG A 66 9.47 11.97 0.09
C ARG A 66 9.84 12.90 -1.06
N ARG A 67 8.95 13.02 -2.05
CA ARG A 67 9.13 13.90 -3.19
C ARG A 67 7.85 14.67 -3.46
N VAL A 68 7.96 15.97 -3.67
CA VAL A 68 6.84 16.81 -4.12
C VAL A 68 7.01 17.07 -5.61
N LEU A 69 5.96 16.80 -6.37
CA LEU A 69 5.86 17.17 -7.78
C LEU A 69 4.94 18.40 -7.89
N PRO A 70 5.26 19.35 -8.78
CA PRO A 70 4.37 20.46 -9.04
C PRO A 70 3.04 19.95 -9.64
N PRO A 71 1.99 20.80 -9.65
CA PRO A 71 0.75 20.50 -10.36
C PRO A 71 0.99 20.14 -11.83
N SER A 72 0.03 19.47 -12.45
CA SER A 72 0.11 19.14 -13.87
C SER A 72 0.29 20.42 -14.70
N ALA A 73 1.15 20.39 -15.73
CA ALA A 73 1.31 21.53 -16.64
C ALA A 73 0.00 21.93 -17.34
N ALA A 74 -0.93 20.98 -17.54
CA ALA A 74 -2.26 21.23 -18.06
C ALA A 74 -3.21 21.91 -17.05
N ALA A 75 -2.81 21.96 -15.77
CA ALA A 75 -3.59 22.53 -14.67
C ALA A 75 -2.65 23.17 -13.62
N PRO A 76 -1.99 24.30 -13.93
CA PRO A 76 -0.99 24.91 -13.04
C PRO A 76 -1.53 25.35 -11.67
N GLY A 77 -2.85 25.56 -11.55
CA GLY A 77 -3.54 25.87 -10.28
C GLY A 77 -4.09 24.65 -9.53
N GLY A 78 -3.86 23.42 -10.04
CA GLY A 78 -4.27 22.19 -9.36
C GLY A 78 -3.43 21.88 -8.11
N PRO A 79 -3.78 20.82 -7.36
CA PRO A 79 -3.03 20.43 -6.17
C PRO A 79 -1.63 19.90 -6.53
N GLU A 80 -0.66 20.14 -5.64
CA GLU A 80 0.63 19.47 -5.68
C GLU A 80 0.48 17.96 -5.42
N ILE A 81 1.42 17.17 -5.94
CA ILE A 81 1.43 15.72 -5.75
C ILE A 81 2.60 15.35 -4.84
N VAL A 82 2.30 14.74 -3.70
CA VAL A 82 3.28 14.27 -2.73
C VAL A 82 3.43 12.76 -2.88
N LEU A 83 4.62 12.34 -3.28
CA LEU A 83 5.01 10.93 -3.31
C LEU A 83 5.71 10.59 -1.99
N VAL A 84 5.19 9.61 -1.26
CA VAL A 84 5.78 9.13 0.00
C VAL A 84 5.82 7.61 0.02
N ASP A 85 6.99 7.02 0.23
CA ASP A 85 7.12 5.55 0.17
C ASP A 85 6.34 4.83 1.29
N SER A 86 6.05 5.54 2.38
CA SER A 86 5.25 5.04 3.49
C SER A 86 4.17 6.01 3.93
N ALA A 87 3.03 5.48 4.35
CA ALA A 87 1.94 6.28 4.92
C ALA A 87 2.32 6.92 6.27
N SER A 88 3.39 6.45 6.92
CA SER A 88 3.95 7.07 8.14
C SER A 88 4.47 8.48 7.87
N LEU A 89 4.98 8.75 6.66
CA LEU A 89 5.55 10.03 6.21
C LEU A 89 4.51 11.08 5.83
N VAL A 90 3.23 10.70 5.75
CA VAL A 90 2.14 11.66 5.56
C VAL A 90 2.06 12.55 6.79
N SER A 91 2.00 13.86 6.60
CA SER A 91 1.90 14.84 7.68
C SER A 91 0.69 15.76 7.46
N PRO A 92 0.26 16.52 8.48
CA PRO A 92 -0.81 17.50 8.31
C PRO A 92 -0.56 18.55 7.20
N GLU A 93 0.71 18.78 6.81
CA GLU A 93 1.11 19.66 5.71
C GLU A 93 0.69 19.15 4.33
N ASP A 94 0.23 17.90 4.23
CA ASP A 94 -0.26 17.30 2.99
C ASP A 94 -1.77 17.56 2.76
N THR A 95 -2.40 18.35 3.63
CA THR A 95 -3.80 18.75 3.49
C THR A 95 -4.04 19.49 2.17
N GLY A 96 -5.09 19.10 1.45
CA GLY A 96 -5.42 19.64 0.13
C GLY A 96 -4.51 19.18 -1.01
N ARG A 97 -3.45 18.41 -0.74
CA ARG A 97 -2.58 17.83 -1.77
C ARG A 97 -3.06 16.45 -2.22
N ILE A 98 -2.56 16.00 -3.37
CA ILE A 98 -2.70 14.61 -3.79
C ILE A 98 -1.56 13.82 -3.14
N VAL A 99 -1.89 12.80 -2.36
CA VAL A 99 -0.92 11.96 -1.64
C VAL A 99 -0.86 10.59 -2.30
N VAL A 100 0.27 10.29 -2.93
CA VAL A 100 0.57 8.98 -3.50
C VAL A 100 1.50 8.23 -2.57
N THR A 101 1.03 7.13 -2.00
CA THR A 101 1.83 6.32 -1.07
C THR A 101 2.37 5.06 -1.74
N GLY A 102 3.55 4.62 -1.31
CA GLY A 102 4.03 3.26 -1.56
C GLY A 102 3.39 2.22 -0.62
N SER A 103 2.56 2.65 0.33
CA SER A 103 1.99 1.78 1.37
C SER A 103 0.80 0.97 0.86
N HIS A 104 0.50 -0.16 1.51
CA HIS A 104 -0.73 -0.88 1.24
C HIS A 104 -1.97 -0.11 1.71
N GLY A 105 -3.12 -0.38 1.09
CA GLY A 105 -4.40 0.22 1.44
C GLY A 105 -5.04 -0.36 2.69
N GLY A 106 -4.41 -1.31 3.38
CA GLY A 106 -4.93 -1.86 4.64
C GLY A 106 -4.84 -0.91 5.84
N LEU A 107 -5.89 -0.88 6.67
CA LEU A 107 -5.93 -0.16 7.94
C LEU A 107 -5.13 -0.93 8.99
N VAL A 108 -4.06 -0.31 9.49
CA VAL A 108 -3.27 -0.89 10.58
C VAL A 108 -4.03 -0.72 11.90
N GLY A 109 -4.33 -1.82 12.58
CA GLY A 109 -5.05 -1.83 13.86
C GLY A 109 -6.55 -1.52 13.76
N GLY A 110 -7.12 -1.45 12.56
CA GLY A 110 -8.57 -1.31 12.34
C GLY A 110 -9.18 0.05 12.71
N ASP A 111 -8.37 1.04 13.12
CA ASP A 111 -8.84 2.38 13.52
C ASP A 111 -9.03 3.29 12.29
N PRO A 112 -10.29 3.66 11.93
CA PRO A 112 -10.56 4.52 10.77
C PRO A 112 -9.95 5.92 10.87
N ALA A 113 -9.72 6.44 12.09
CA ALA A 113 -9.09 7.73 12.29
C ALA A 113 -7.64 7.74 11.78
N ARG A 114 -6.98 6.58 11.75
CA ARG A 114 -5.59 6.39 11.30
C ARG A 114 -5.47 6.10 9.81
N ALA A 115 -6.57 6.12 9.04
CA ALA A 115 -6.53 5.85 7.61
C ALA A 115 -5.56 6.76 6.83
N LEU A 116 -5.49 8.04 7.25
CA LEU A 116 -4.57 9.05 6.72
C LEU A 116 -4.43 10.21 7.71
N LYS A 117 -3.21 10.74 7.87
CA LYS A 117 -2.89 11.84 8.79
C LYS A 117 -3.23 13.25 8.25
N ALA A 118 -3.70 13.33 7.02
CA ALA A 118 -4.04 14.58 6.33
C ALA A 118 -5.45 14.52 5.73
N GLU A 119 -6.06 15.69 5.54
CA GLU A 119 -7.26 15.87 4.72
C GLU A 119 -6.82 16.09 3.26
N ALA A 120 -6.29 15.03 2.65
CA ALA A 120 -5.78 15.08 1.28
C ALA A 120 -6.90 15.29 0.25
N ALA A 121 -6.58 15.92 -0.88
CA ALA A 121 -7.49 16.01 -2.02
C ALA A 121 -7.73 14.64 -2.69
N LEU A 122 -6.73 13.75 -2.60
CA LEU A 122 -6.79 12.35 -3.03
C LEU A 122 -5.73 11.55 -2.26
N ALA A 123 -6.07 10.32 -1.86
CA ALA A 123 -5.10 9.37 -1.31
C ALA A 123 -4.96 8.14 -2.21
N VAL A 124 -3.71 7.73 -2.48
CA VAL A 124 -3.40 6.54 -3.28
C VAL A 124 -2.61 5.53 -2.46
N PHE A 125 -3.02 4.27 -2.54
CA PHE A 125 -2.36 3.14 -1.90
C PHE A 125 -2.08 2.02 -2.90
N ASN A 126 -1.28 1.03 -2.50
CA ASN A 126 -1.15 -0.25 -3.21
C ASN A 126 -2.19 -1.25 -2.67
N ASP A 127 -2.81 -2.05 -3.53
CA ASP A 127 -3.82 -3.02 -3.07
C ASP A 127 -3.24 -4.24 -2.34
N ALA A 128 -1.92 -4.47 -2.43
CA ALA A 128 -1.24 -5.61 -1.84
C ALA A 128 -1.88 -6.97 -2.21
N GLY A 129 -2.43 -7.07 -3.43
CA GLY A 129 -3.17 -8.26 -3.87
C GLY A 129 -4.58 -8.34 -3.35
N ILE A 130 -5.14 -7.21 -2.87
CA ILE A 130 -6.42 -7.07 -2.17
C ILE A 130 -6.43 -7.77 -0.80
N GLY A 131 -5.74 -8.90 -0.68
CA GLY A 131 -5.67 -9.68 0.55
C GLY A 131 -6.97 -10.42 0.84
N ALA A 132 -6.90 -11.35 1.78
CA ALA A 132 -8.11 -11.98 2.30
C ALA A 132 -9.03 -10.93 2.96
N ASP A 133 -10.34 -11.10 2.80
CA ASP A 133 -11.38 -10.20 3.36
C ASP A 133 -11.23 -8.73 2.93
N GLU A 134 -10.67 -8.50 1.73
CA GLU A 134 -10.32 -7.18 1.18
C GLU A 134 -9.40 -6.33 2.08
N ALA A 135 -8.64 -6.97 2.97
CA ALA A 135 -7.83 -6.28 3.97
C ALA A 135 -6.83 -5.28 3.39
N GLY A 136 -6.32 -5.51 2.18
CA GLY A 136 -5.38 -4.66 1.46
C GLY A 136 -5.95 -3.32 0.97
N VAL A 137 -7.27 -3.10 1.07
CA VAL A 137 -7.94 -1.85 0.62
C VAL A 137 -8.88 -1.24 1.67
N THR A 138 -8.83 -1.70 2.92
CA THR A 138 -9.75 -1.25 3.98
C THR A 138 -9.67 0.23 4.35
N ARG A 139 -8.62 0.97 3.96
CA ARG A 139 -8.55 2.43 4.09
C ARG A 139 -9.54 3.15 3.17
N LEU A 140 -9.90 2.58 2.02
CA LEU A 140 -10.79 3.23 1.05
C LEU A 140 -12.16 3.57 1.65
N PRO A 141 -12.92 2.62 2.26
CA PRO A 141 -14.20 2.94 2.89
C PRO A 141 -14.04 3.87 4.10
N ALA A 142 -12.95 3.75 4.88
CA ALA A 142 -12.70 4.66 6.00
C ALA A 142 -12.44 6.11 5.54
N LEU A 143 -11.75 6.30 4.43
CA LEU A 143 -11.52 7.62 3.83
C LEU A 143 -12.78 8.16 3.16
N ASP A 144 -13.61 7.30 2.57
CA ASP A 144 -14.90 7.70 1.98
C ASP A 144 -15.81 8.34 3.04
N ALA A 145 -15.90 7.70 4.21
CA ALA A 145 -16.63 8.19 5.38
C ALA A 145 -16.08 9.53 5.91
N ARG A 146 -14.78 9.79 5.70
CA ARG A 146 -14.11 11.04 6.10
C ARG A 146 -14.18 12.15 5.06
N GLY A 147 -14.82 11.93 3.91
CA GLY A 147 -14.87 12.97 2.89
C GLY A 147 -13.79 12.88 1.82
N ILE A 148 -12.86 11.92 1.92
CA ILE A 148 -11.60 11.91 1.16
C ILE A 148 -11.69 10.90 -0.01
N PRO A 149 -11.52 11.35 -1.27
CA PRO A 149 -11.35 10.45 -2.40
C PRO A 149 -10.12 9.56 -2.20
N ALA A 150 -10.26 8.26 -2.42
CA ALA A 150 -9.17 7.32 -2.28
C ALA A 150 -9.23 6.21 -3.33
N VAL A 151 -8.06 5.83 -3.83
CA VAL A 151 -7.89 4.72 -4.77
C VAL A 151 -6.77 3.78 -4.33
N ALA A 152 -6.81 2.57 -4.84
CA ALA A 152 -5.68 1.64 -4.78
C ALA A 152 -5.19 1.31 -6.20
N VAL A 153 -3.89 1.16 -6.36
CA VAL A 153 -3.27 0.61 -7.57
C VAL A 153 -3.00 -0.88 -7.42
N ALA A 154 -3.06 -1.61 -8.52
CA ALA A 154 -2.80 -3.04 -8.57
C ALA A 154 -1.35 -3.35 -8.17
N HIS A 155 -1.13 -4.27 -7.22
CA HIS A 155 0.22 -4.71 -6.81
C HIS A 155 1.06 -5.28 -7.97
N VAL A 156 0.43 -5.77 -9.04
CA VAL A 156 1.10 -6.25 -10.26
C VAL A 156 1.56 -5.11 -11.18
N SER A 157 1.03 -3.89 -11.01
CA SER A 157 1.37 -2.72 -11.82
C SER A 157 2.44 -1.83 -11.18
N ALA A 158 2.48 -1.78 -9.85
CA ALA A 158 3.37 -0.92 -9.08
C ALA A 158 3.94 -1.63 -7.85
N ARG A 159 5.20 -1.31 -7.54
CA ARG A 159 5.90 -1.86 -6.37
C ARG A 159 5.33 -1.27 -5.08
N ILE A 160 5.03 -2.13 -4.11
CA ILE A 160 4.78 -1.71 -2.73
C ILE A 160 6.10 -1.22 -2.11
N GLY A 161 6.04 -0.13 -1.33
CA GLY A 161 7.19 0.57 -0.76
C GLY A 161 7.85 1.60 -1.70
N ASP A 162 7.26 1.88 -2.87
CA ASP A 162 7.82 2.80 -3.87
C ASP A 162 6.70 3.64 -4.49
N ALA A 163 6.54 4.88 -3.98
CA ALA A 163 5.51 5.80 -4.44
C ALA A 163 5.74 6.30 -5.87
N ALA A 164 7.01 6.39 -6.32
CA ALA A 164 7.33 6.75 -7.69
C ALA A 164 6.84 5.67 -8.66
N SER A 165 7.00 4.38 -8.32
CA SER A 165 6.46 3.29 -9.14
C SER A 165 4.93 3.33 -9.23
N ALA A 166 4.24 3.71 -8.15
CA ALA A 166 2.78 3.89 -8.18
C ALA A 166 2.39 5.04 -9.11
N TRP A 167 3.08 6.19 -9.01
CA TRP A 167 2.83 7.35 -9.87
C TRP A 167 3.10 7.08 -11.36
N GLU A 168 4.24 6.47 -11.67
CA GLU A 168 4.71 6.32 -13.06
C GLU A 168 3.98 5.22 -13.83
N ARG A 169 3.59 4.12 -13.16
CA ARG A 169 3.08 2.91 -13.82
C ARG A 169 1.86 2.28 -13.15
N GLY A 170 1.40 2.85 -12.04
CA GLY A 170 0.26 2.30 -11.30
C GLY A 170 -1.01 2.29 -12.14
N VAL A 171 -1.75 1.19 -12.05
CA VAL A 171 -3.07 1.00 -12.66
C VAL A 171 -4.10 0.83 -11.56
N LEU A 172 -5.20 1.58 -11.62
CA LEU A 172 -6.25 1.53 -10.59
C LEU A 172 -6.85 0.12 -10.48
N SER A 173 -6.96 -0.40 -9.27
CA SER A 173 -7.61 -1.69 -8.95
C SER A 173 -8.85 -1.56 -8.07
N ARG A 174 -8.92 -0.47 -7.28
CA ARG A 174 -10.09 -0.09 -6.48
C ARG A 174 -10.20 1.42 -6.39
N ALA A 175 -11.42 1.91 -6.26
CA ALA A 175 -11.75 3.29 -5.95
C ALA A 175 -12.88 3.30 -4.92
N ASN A 176 -12.86 4.26 -3.97
CA ASN A 176 -14.03 4.53 -3.14
C ASN A 176 -15.06 5.37 -3.89
N SER A 177 -16.27 5.51 -3.32
CA SER A 177 -17.40 6.21 -3.96
C SER A 177 -17.04 7.62 -4.40
N ARG A 178 -16.30 8.36 -3.57
CA ARG A 178 -15.82 9.71 -3.87
C ARG A 178 -14.83 9.76 -5.02
N ALA A 179 -13.87 8.85 -5.09
CA ALA A 179 -12.96 8.77 -6.23
C ALA A 179 -13.69 8.36 -7.51
N SER A 180 -14.64 7.42 -7.43
CA SER A 180 -15.48 7.04 -8.57
C SER A 180 -16.32 8.20 -9.09
N ALA A 181 -16.81 9.09 -8.20
CA ALA A 181 -17.51 10.32 -8.59
C ALA A 181 -16.60 11.33 -9.33
N LEU A 182 -15.28 11.21 -9.19
CA LEU A 182 -14.26 11.93 -9.97
C LEU A 182 -13.82 11.17 -11.23
N GLY A 183 -14.57 10.15 -11.65
CA GLY A 183 -14.30 9.35 -12.85
C GLY A 183 -13.21 8.30 -12.69
N ALA A 184 -12.85 7.90 -11.46
CA ALA A 184 -11.91 6.80 -11.24
C ALA A 184 -12.54 5.47 -11.64
N GLU A 185 -11.91 4.74 -12.57
CA GLU A 185 -12.34 3.39 -12.96
C GLU A 185 -11.19 2.39 -12.87
N THR A 186 -11.52 1.15 -12.54
CA THR A 186 -10.54 0.05 -12.52
C THR A 186 -9.94 -0.15 -13.91
N GLY A 187 -8.62 -0.30 -13.97
CA GLY A 187 -7.88 -0.45 -15.24
C GLY A 187 -7.31 0.86 -15.79
N MET A 188 -7.70 2.02 -15.26
CA MET A 188 -7.12 3.30 -15.69
C MET A 188 -5.68 3.49 -15.18
N PRO A 189 -4.76 4.08 -15.98
CA PRO A 189 -3.45 4.51 -15.47
C PRO A 189 -3.61 5.66 -14.46
N LEU A 190 -3.01 5.52 -13.28
CA LEU A 190 -3.17 6.44 -12.14
C LEU A 190 -2.89 7.90 -12.53
N SER A 191 -1.71 8.15 -13.09
CA SER A 191 -1.27 9.51 -13.40
C SER A 191 -2.06 10.13 -14.56
N ALA A 192 -2.54 9.33 -15.51
CA ALA A 192 -3.40 9.81 -16.59
C ALA A 192 -4.76 10.26 -16.05
N TRP A 193 -5.39 9.44 -15.20
CA TRP A 193 -6.65 9.78 -14.54
C TRP A 193 -6.51 11.03 -13.66
N ILE A 194 -5.48 11.11 -12.80
CA ILE A 194 -5.25 12.28 -11.93
C ILE A 194 -5.11 13.57 -12.75
N ARG A 195 -4.37 13.54 -13.86
CA ARG A 195 -4.20 14.71 -14.73
C ARG A 195 -5.51 15.16 -15.41
N GLY A 196 -6.44 14.25 -15.62
CA GLY A 196 -7.77 14.55 -16.16
C GLY A 196 -8.76 15.03 -15.10
N ALA A 197 -8.74 14.42 -13.91
CA ALA A 197 -9.72 14.67 -12.86
C ALA A 197 -9.45 15.93 -12.01
N PHE A 198 -8.18 16.33 -11.87
CA PHE A 198 -7.77 17.46 -11.02
C PHE A 198 -7.29 18.66 -11.85
N GLN A 199 -8.09 19.06 -12.84
CA GLN A 199 -7.83 20.25 -13.63
C GLN A 199 -8.08 21.54 -12.83
N ALA A 200 -7.41 22.63 -13.20
CA ALA A 200 -7.69 23.95 -12.62
C ALA A 200 -9.05 24.43 -13.16
N ASN A 201 -9.96 24.80 -12.25
CA ASN A 201 -11.22 25.46 -12.62
C ASN A 201 -10.97 26.84 -13.22
#